data_AF-A0A9X0L3U9-F1
#
_entry.id   AF-A0A9X0L3U9-F1
#
_cell.length_a   1.000
_cell.length_b   1.000
_cell.length_c   1.000
_cell.angle_alpha   90.00
_cell.angle_beta   90.00
_cell.angle_gamma   90.00
#
_symmetry.space_group_name_H-M   'P 1'
#
loop_
_entity.id
_entity.type
_entity.pdbx_description
1 polymer ?
#
loop_
_entity_poly.entity_id
_entity_poly.type
_entity_poly.pdbx_seq_one_letter_code
_entity_poly.pdbx_strand_id
1 'polypeptide(L)'
;MSTLAELADLPAKMHELEQRFAALELQLQAYVEAIDDDVDTATALQLTGINSRTTLVAERDRKGTLLKYRKEGTKCLYSRRSCIDYKLSKRLGGHCYLRVA
;
A
#
# COMPACT_ATOMS: atom_id res chain seq x y z
N MET A 1 0.24 9.60 47.51
CA MET A 1 0.94 10.70 46.82
C MET A 1 1.60 10.20 45.52
N SER A 2 0.83 9.65 44.57
CA SER A 2 1.39 8.98 43.36
C SER A 2 0.83 9.49 42.03
N THR A 3 -0.27 10.25 42.02
CA THR A 3 -1.02 10.56 40.81
C THR A 3 -0.53 11.77 40.02
N LEU A 4 0.03 12.80 40.69
CA LEU A 4 0.52 14.02 40.01
C LEU A 4 1.85 13.82 39.27
N ALA A 5 2.72 12.94 39.77
CA ALA A 5 3.98 12.61 39.12
C ALA A 5 3.78 11.75 37.86
N GLU A 6 2.81 10.82 37.89
CA GLU A 6 2.45 10.00 36.72
C GLU A 6 1.79 10.82 35.61
N LEU A 7 1.00 11.85 35.97
CA LEU A 7 0.36 12.76 35.00
C LEU A 7 1.37 13.68 34.27
N ALA A 8 2.49 14.03 34.91
CA ALA A 8 3.52 14.87 34.29
C ALA A 8 4.34 14.11 33.22
N ASP A 9 4.44 12.79 33.34
CA ASP A 9 5.23 11.91 32.48
C ASP A 9 4.42 11.32 31.30
N LEU A 10 3.10 11.51 31.33
CA LEU A 10 2.17 11.03 30.30
C LEU A 10 2.47 11.58 28.89
N PRO A 11 2.76 12.88 28.70
CA PRO A 11 3.13 13.41 27.38
C PRO A 11 4.43 12.80 26.83
N ALA A 12 5.42 12.57 27.69
CA ALA A 12 6.68 11.95 27.29
C ALA A 12 6.48 10.49 26.86
N LYS A 13 5.67 9.73 27.61
CA LYS A 13 5.27 8.37 27.24
C LYS A 13 4.45 8.31 25.95
N MET A 14 3.54 9.25 25.74
CA MET A 14 2.79 9.35 24.48
C MET A 14 3.71 9.61 23.30
N HIS A 15 4.66 10.55 23.45
CA HIS A 15 5.64 10.84 22.41
C HIS A 15 6.54 9.64 22.11
N GLU A 16 6.99 8.91 23.14
CA GLU A 16 7.75 7.67 22.96
C GLU A 16 6.93 6.61 22.21
N LEU A 17 5.65 6.45 22.54
CA LEU A 17 4.75 5.54 21.84
C LEU A 17 4.55 5.95 20.38
N GLU A 18 4.33 7.23 20.10
CA GLU A 18 4.21 7.77 18.74
C GLU A 18 5.47 7.46 17.91
N GLN A 19 6.66 7.69 18.47
CA GLN A 19 7.92 7.36 17.81
C GLN A 19 8.04 5.85 17.53
N ARG A 20 7.66 5.01 18.49
CA ARG A 20 7.67 3.55 18.32
C ARG A 20 6.66 3.09 17.26
N PHE A 21 5.47 3.68 17.21
CA PHE A 21 4.49 3.41 16.16
C PHE A 21 5.02 3.81 14.78
N ALA A 22 5.58 5.00 14.63
CA ALA A 22 6.17 5.46 13.37
C ALA A 22 7.31 4.53 12.90
N ALA A 23 8.18 4.08 13.82
CA ALA A 23 9.24 3.13 13.50
C ALA A 23 8.70 1.76 13.05
N LEU A 24 7.66 1.26 13.72
CA LEU A 24 6.99 0.00 13.35
C LEU A 24 6.28 0.10 12.01
N GLU A 25 5.63 1.22 11.71
CA GLU A 25 5.01 1.46 10.40
C GLU A 25 6.05 1.42 9.28
N LEU A 26 7.21 2.05 9.48
CA LEU A 26 8.30 2.03 8.52
C LEU A 26 8.84 0.60 8.30
N GLN A 27 9.02 -0.17 9.38
CA GLN A 27 9.47 -1.56 9.29
C GLN A 27 8.45 -2.45 8.58
N LEU A 28 7.17 -2.33 8.92
CA LEU A 28 6.09 -3.07 8.27
C LEU A 28 6.03 -2.73 6.78
N GLN A 29 6.18 -1.46 6.41
CA GLN A 29 6.22 -1.05 5.01
C GLN A 29 7.39 -1.72 4.27
N ALA A 30 8.58 -1.73 4.86
CA ALA A 30 9.75 -2.38 4.27
C ALA A 30 9.56 -3.90 4.12
N TYR A 31 8.97 -4.59 5.11
CA TYR A 31 8.66 -6.01 4.99
C TYR A 31 7.60 -6.30 3.94
N VAL A 32 6.56 -5.48 3.87
CA VAL A 32 5.51 -5.60 2.85
C VAL A 32 6.08 -5.44 1.46
N GLU A 33 6.99 -4.49 1.25
CA GLU A 33 7.68 -4.31 -0.03
C GLU A 33 8.64 -5.46 -0.35
N ALA A 34 9.35 -5.99 0.65
CA ALA A 34 10.28 -7.11 0.47
C ALA A 34 9.57 -8.44 0.13
N ILE A 35 8.31 -8.60 0.54
CA ILE A 35 7.50 -9.82 0.31
C ILE A 35 6.58 -9.65 -0.91
N ASP A 36 6.56 -8.48 -1.55
CA ASP A 36 5.69 -8.26 -2.71
C ASP A 36 6.18 -9.06 -3.93
N ASP A 37 5.37 -10.05 -4.31
CA ASP A 37 5.63 -10.89 -5.45
C ASP A 37 5.08 -10.29 -6.74
N ASP A 38 5.85 -10.48 -7.80
CA ASP A 38 5.43 -10.17 -9.16
C ASP A 38 4.54 -11.27 -9.71
N VAL A 39 3.43 -10.88 -10.32
CA VAL A 39 2.44 -11.78 -10.94
C VAL A 39 2.28 -11.48 -12.41
N ASP A 40 1.86 -12.50 -13.16
CA ASP A 40 1.62 -12.37 -14.60
C ASP A 40 0.32 -11.60 -14.91
N THR A 41 0.09 -11.33 -16.20
CA THR A 41 -1.10 -10.59 -16.65
C THR A 41 -2.40 -11.31 -16.31
N ALA A 42 -2.42 -12.65 -16.35
CA ALA A 42 -3.62 -13.43 -16.05
C ALA A 42 -4.02 -13.28 -14.58
N THR A 43 -3.06 -13.43 -13.68
CA THR A 43 -3.25 -13.24 -12.24
C THR A 43 -3.60 -11.79 -11.92
N ALA A 44 -2.96 -10.82 -12.58
CA ALA A 44 -3.26 -9.40 -12.41
C ALA A 44 -4.73 -9.08 -12.76
N LEU A 45 -5.29 -9.66 -13.82
CA LEU A 45 -6.71 -9.49 -14.18
C LEU A 45 -7.64 -9.99 -13.06
N GLN A 46 -7.35 -11.16 -12.49
CA GLN A 46 -8.12 -11.72 -11.38
C GLN A 46 -8.04 -10.84 -10.12
N LEU A 47 -6.83 -10.39 -9.76
CA LEU A 47 -6.58 -9.58 -8.57
C LEU A 47 -7.20 -8.18 -8.68
N THR A 48 -7.11 -7.54 -9.84
CA THR A 48 -7.71 -6.22 -10.09
C THR A 48 -9.22 -6.27 -10.28
N GLY A 49 -9.76 -7.42 -10.70
CA GLY A 49 -11.16 -7.56 -11.11
C GLY A 49 -11.45 -6.93 -12.48
N ILE A 50 -10.41 -6.64 -13.28
CA ILE A 50 -10.55 -6.15 -14.64
C ILE A 50 -10.77 -7.34 -15.58
N ASN A 51 -11.80 -7.27 -16.41
CA ASN A 51 -12.19 -8.39 -17.29
C ASN A 51 -11.47 -8.41 -18.65
N SER A 52 -10.71 -7.36 -18.98
CA SER A 52 -10.01 -7.27 -20.28
C SER A 52 -8.57 -6.82 -20.12
N ARG A 53 -7.67 -7.48 -20.87
CA ARG A 53 -6.27 -7.10 -20.97
C ARG A 53 -6.09 -5.67 -21.50
N THR A 54 -6.93 -5.23 -22.43
CA THR A 54 -6.82 -3.86 -22.98
C THR A 54 -7.16 -2.81 -21.93
N THR A 55 -8.18 -3.06 -21.10
CA THR A 55 -8.54 -2.20 -19.97
C THR A 55 -7.46 -2.19 -18.90
N LEU A 56 -6.85 -3.35 -18.59
CA LEU A 56 -5.74 -3.42 -17.63
C LEU A 56 -4.55 -2.58 -18.10
N VAL A 57 -4.20 -2.66 -19.39
CA VAL A 57 -3.15 -1.83 -20.00
C VAL A 57 -3.52 -0.35 -19.92
N ALA A 58 -4.76 0.02 -20.25
CA ALA A 58 -5.20 1.41 -20.18
C ALA A 58 -5.16 1.98 -18.75
N GLU A 59 -5.61 1.23 -17.74
CA GLU A 59 -5.57 1.66 -16.34
C GLU A 59 -4.15 1.66 -15.76
N ARG A 60 -3.27 0.78 -16.24
CA ARG A 60 -1.83 0.80 -15.91
C ARG A 60 -1.14 2.03 -16.47
N ASP A 61 -1.48 2.45 -17.68
CA ASP A 61 -0.85 3.60 -18.34
C ASP A 61 -1.48 4.94 -17.89
N ARG A 62 -2.53 4.90 -17.06
CA ARG A 62 -3.21 6.08 -16.51
C ARG A 62 -2.33 6.79 -15.49
N LYS A 63 -2.21 8.11 -15.59
CA LYS A 63 -1.47 8.94 -14.63
C LYS A 63 -2.06 8.79 -13.22
N GLY A 64 -1.19 8.46 -12.26
CA GLY A 64 -1.56 8.27 -10.85
C GLY A 64 -2.27 6.94 -10.56
N THR A 65 -2.15 5.96 -11.46
CA THR A 65 -2.64 4.61 -11.17
C THR A 65 -1.90 3.99 -9.99
N LEU A 66 -2.59 3.12 -9.26
CA LEU A 66 -1.98 2.31 -8.20
C LEU A 66 -1.22 1.11 -8.76
N LEU A 67 -1.48 0.71 -10.02
CA LEU A 67 -0.87 -0.47 -10.63
C LEU A 67 0.63 -0.24 -10.86
N LYS A 68 1.45 -1.00 -10.14
CA LYS A 68 2.91 -1.05 -10.33
C LYS A 68 3.24 -2.25 -11.20
N TYR A 69 4.10 -2.06 -12.18
CA TYR A 69 4.50 -3.11 -13.11
C TYR A 69 5.95 -2.96 -13.54
N ARG A 70 6.56 -4.07 -13.95
CA ARG A 70 7.84 -4.10 -14.64
C ARG A 70 7.76 -4.94 -15.90
N LYS A 71 8.63 -4.65 -16.86
CA LYS A 71 8.78 -5.45 -18.08
C LYS A 71 9.98 -6.36 -17.94
N GLU A 72 9.77 -7.64 -18.23
CA GLU A 72 10.83 -8.64 -18.29
C GLU A 72 10.78 -9.27 -19.69
N GLY A 73 11.63 -8.77 -20.59
CA GLY A 73 11.56 -9.07 -22.02
C GLY A 73 10.21 -8.67 -22.62
N THR A 74 9.48 -9.65 -23.19
CA THR A 74 8.14 -9.45 -23.75
C THR A 74 7.02 -9.57 -22.72
N LYS A 75 7.34 -10.03 -21.50
CA LYS A 75 6.36 -10.22 -20.43
C LYS A 75 6.19 -8.94 -19.63
N CYS A 76 4.97 -8.72 -19.16
CA CYS A 76 4.63 -7.66 -18.22
C CYS A 76 4.25 -8.33 -16.90
N LEU A 77 5.03 -8.03 -15.86
CA LEU A 77 4.79 -8.48 -14.51
C LEU A 77 4.23 -7.32 -13.69
N TYR A 78 3.30 -7.64 -12.79
CA TYR A 78 2.60 -6.69 -11.96
C TYR A 78 2.88 -7.01 -10.50
N SER A 79 3.06 -6.00 -9.69
CA SER A 79 3.10 -6.20 -8.24
C SER A 79 1.75 -6.75 -7.79
N ARG A 80 1.74 -7.91 -7.12
CA ARG A 80 0.53 -8.51 -6.55
C ARG A 80 -0.18 -7.52 -5.65
N ARG A 81 0.58 -6.84 -4.79
CA ARG A 81 0.03 -5.87 -3.84
C ARG A 81 -0.68 -4.72 -4.56
N SER A 82 -0.02 -4.14 -5.56
CA SER A 82 -0.58 -3.02 -6.33
C SER A 82 -1.90 -3.37 -7.02
N CYS A 83 -2.06 -4.63 -7.47
CA CYS A 83 -3.30 -5.12 -8.06
C CYS A 83 -4.45 -5.20 -7.03
N ILE A 84 -4.14 -5.64 -5.80
CA ILE A 84 -5.10 -5.70 -4.69
C ILE A 84 -5.50 -4.29 -4.27
N ASP A 85 -4.52 -3.40 -4.08
CA ASP A 85 -4.77 -1.99 -3.70
C ASP A 85 -5.61 -1.27 -4.75
N TYR A 86 -5.34 -1.51 -6.04
CA TYR A 86 -6.17 -1.03 -7.12
C TYR A 86 -7.63 -1.48 -6.96
N LYS A 87 -7.89 -2.78 -6.75
CA LYS A 87 -9.25 -3.30 -6.56
C LYS A 87 -9.94 -2.70 -5.34
N LEU A 88 -9.22 -2.54 -4.23
CA LEU A 88 -9.73 -1.91 -3.02
C LEU A 88 -10.10 -0.44 -3.28
N SER A 89 -9.27 0.31 -3.99
CA SER A 89 -9.54 1.72 -4.33
C SER A 89 -10.81 1.91 -5.15
N LYS A 90 -11.13 0.95 -6.05
CA LYS A 90 -12.36 0.97 -6.85
C LYS A 90 -13.59 0.60 -6.02
N ARG A 91 -13.45 -0.27 -5.01
CA ARG A 91 -14.54 -0.64 -4.09
C ARG A 91 -14.87 0.48 -3.10
N LEU A 92 -13.86 1.21 -2.64
CA LEU A 92 -14.01 2.33 -1.70
C LEU A 92 -14.46 3.63 -2.37
N GLY A 93 -14.76 3.60 -3.68
CA GLY A 93 -15.33 4.75 -4.39
C GLY A 93 -14.37 5.94 -4.50
N GLY A 94 -13.18 5.76 -5.08
CA GLY A 94 -12.35 6.86 -5.62
C GLY A 94 -11.82 7.91 -4.64
N HIS A 95 -12.18 7.85 -3.35
CA HIS A 95 -11.81 8.84 -2.32
C HIS A 95 -10.86 8.26 -1.30
N CYS A 96 -9.68 7.81 -1.71
CA CYS A 96 -8.58 7.53 -0.78
C CYS A 96 -7.24 7.88 -1.45
N TYR A 97 -7.07 9.16 -1.78
CA TYR A 97 -5.75 9.76 -1.79
C TYR A 97 -5.33 9.99 -0.34
N LEU A 98 -4.88 8.94 0.35
CA LEU A 98 -4.00 9.16 1.49
C LEU A 98 -2.62 9.48 0.90
N ARG A 99 -2.45 10.78 0.59
CA ARG A 99 -1.14 11.42 0.64
C ARG A 99 -0.62 11.20 2.06
N VAL A 100 0.23 10.20 2.24
CA VAL A 100 1.15 10.21 3.36
C VAL A 100 2.16 11.29 3.02
N ALA A 101 2.03 12.42 3.73
CA ALA A 101 3.01 13.50 3.75
C ALA A 101 4.19 13.10 4.63
#